data_AF-A0A5E9GYY8-F1
#
_entry.id   AF-A0A5E9GYY8-F1
#
_cell.length_a   1.000
_cell.length_b   1.000
_cell.length_c   1.000
_cell.angle_alpha   90.00
_cell.angle_beta   90.00
_cell.angle_gamma   90.00
#
_symmetry.space_group_name_H-M   'P 1'
#
loop_
_entity.id
_entity.type
_entity.pdbx_description
1 polymer ?
#
loop_
_entity_poly.entity_id
_entity_poly.type
_entity_poly.pdbx_seq_one_letter_code
_entity_poly.pdbx_strand_id
1 'polypeptide(L)'
;MMMNDKASTQAWARAICERHGDVLDGLYHQSTINNEPLVTLFSRTERVSAFPARVRFSARLSDATADEIVAQATKNLGYASL
;
A
#
# COMPACT_ATOMS: atom_id res chain seq x y z
N MET A 1 -10.93 -32.90 -11.52
CA MET A 1 -10.08 -32.46 -10.39
C MET A 1 -10.26 -30.95 -10.29
N MET A 2 -11.17 -30.46 -9.43
CA MET A 2 -11.34 -29.02 -9.22
C MET A 2 -10.10 -28.52 -8.48
N MET A 3 -9.20 -27.83 -9.18
CA MET A 3 -8.18 -27.03 -8.53
C MET A 3 -8.91 -26.00 -7.68
N ASN A 4 -8.83 -26.16 -6.36
CA ASN A 4 -9.37 -25.21 -5.40
C ASN A 4 -8.84 -23.82 -5.75
N ASP A 5 -9.70 -22.85 -6.04
CA ASP A 5 -9.33 -21.51 -6.51
C ASP A 5 -8.24 -20.85 -5.63
N LYS A 6 -8.20 -21.21 -4.34
CA LYS A 6 -7.16 -20.83 -3.39
C LYS A 6 -5.75 -21.27 -3.79
N ALA A 7 -5.58 -22.48 -4.31
CA ALA A 7 -4.30 -23.01 -4.76
C ALA A 7 -3.80 -22.26 -6.00
N SER A 8 -4.71 -21.92 -6.91
CA SER A 8 -4.42 -21.09 -8.09
C SER A 8 -3.98 -19.69 -7.67
N THR A 9 -4.70 -19.02 -6.75
CA THR A 9 -4.34 -17.68 -6.26
C THR A 9 -2.97 -17.66 -5.58
N GLN A 10 -2.63 -18.67 -4.80
CA GLN A 10 -1.30 -18.78 -4.18
C GLN A 10 -0.19 -18.98 -5.21
N ALA A 11 -0.42 -19.81 -6.24
CA ALA A 11 0.53 -20.00 -7.33
C ALA A 11 0.76 -18.70 -8.12
N TRP A 12 -0.31 -17.93 -8.38
CA TRP A 12 -0.23 -16.62 -9.01
C TRP A 12 0.54 -15.61 -8.17
N ALA A 13 0.25 -15.51 -6.87
CA ALA A 13 0.96 -14.60 -5.98
C ALA A 13 2.46 -14.92 -5.90
N ARG A 14 2.83 -16.20 -5.88
CA ARG A 14 4.23 -16.65 -5.95
C ARG A 14 4.90 -16.26 -7.26
N ALA A 15 4.24 -16.53 -8.40
CA ALA A 15 4.79 -16.20 -9.70
C ALA A 15 4.98 -14.68 -9.92
N ILE A 16 4.13 -13.85 -9.30
CA ILE A 16 4.29 -12.38 -9.32
C ILE A 16 5.43 -11.95 -8.40
N CYS A 17 5.53 -12.53 -7.21
CA CYS A 17 6.65 -12.27 -6.29
C CYS A 17 8.00 -12.65 -6.93
N GLU A 18 8.09 -13.78 -7.62
CA GLU A 18 9.32 -14.23 -8.29
C GLU A 18 9.75 -13.28 -9.42
N ARG A 19 8.80 -12.71 -10.16
CA ARG A 19 9.10 -11.81 -11.28
C ARG A 19 9.29 -10.35 -10.89
N HIS A 20 8.60 -9.90 -9.85
CA HIS A 20 8.46 -8.47 -9.54
C HIS A 20 8.68 -8.12 -8.07
N GLY A 21 8.99 -9.10 -7.21
CA GLY A 21 9.18 -8.87 -5.76
C GLY A 21 10.34 -7.93 -5.41
N ASP A 22 11.28 -7.73 -6.33
CA ASP A 22 12.36 -6.75 -6.19
C ASP A 22 11.93 -5.31 -6.52
N VAL A 23 10.70 -5.11 -7.02
CA VAL A 23 10.15 -3.80 -7.42
C VAL A 23 8.80 -3.50 -6.76
N LEU A 24 8.05 -4.53 -6.38
CA LEU A 24 6.75 -4.43 -5.74
C LEU A 24 6.83 -4.86 -4.28
N ASP A 25 6.13 -4.14 -3.41
CA ASP A 25 6.06 -4.43 -1.99
C ASP A 25 4.94 -5.43 -1.64
N GLY A 26 3.99 -5.67 -2.54
CA GLY A 26 2.89 -6.61 -2.32
C GLY A 26 1.81 -6.54 -3.39
N LEU A 27 0.70 -7.23 -3.12
CA LEU A 27 -0.48 -7.32 -3.98
C LEU A 27 -1.71 -6.78 -3.26
N TYR A 28 -2.38 -5.81 -3.88
CA TYR A 28 -3.72 -5.39 -3.49
C TYR A 28 -4.76 -6.26 -4.19
N HIS A 29 -5.67 -6.87 -3.41
CA HIS A 29 -6.73 -7.71 -3.95
C HIS A 29 -7.94 -7.71 -3.01
N GLN A 30 -9.06 -8.23 -3.52
CA GLN A 30 -10.26 -8.42 -2.70
C GLN A 30 -10.13 -9.70 -1.88
N SER A 31 -10.52 -9.64 -0.61
CA SER A 31 -10.61 -10.81 0.26
C SER A 31 -11.79 -11.68 -0.16
N THR A 32 -11.55 -12.97 -0.35
CA THR A 32 -12.62 -13.93 -0.64
C THR A 32 -13.43 -14.32 0.61
N ILE A 33 -13.00 -13.89 1.80
CA ILE A 33 -13.65 -14.23 3.08
C ILE A 33 -14.75 -13.23 3.41
N ASN A 34 -14.47 -11.94 3.27
CA ASN A 34 -15.35 -10.84 3.69
C ASN A 34 -15.57 -9.80 2.60
N ASN A 35 -15.04 -10.01 1.39
CA ASN A 35 -15.16 -9.09 0.26
C ASN A 35 -14.51 -7.71 0.46
N GLU A 36 -13.74 -7.54 1.53
CA GLU A 36 -13.04 -6.29 1.85
C GLU A 36 -11.68 -6.21 1.12
N PRO A 37 -11.17 -4.99 0.88
CA PRO A 37 -9.81 -4.76 0.41
C PRO A 37 -8.75 -5.41 1.32
N LEU A 38 -7.78 -6.11 0.72
CA LEU A 38 -6.66 -6.73 1.43
C LEU A 38 -5.35 -6.50 0.68
N VAL A 39 -4.25 -6.40 1.43
CA VAL A 39 -2.89 -6.30 0.87
C VAL A 39 -2.06 -7.49 1.38
N THR A 40 -1.52 -8.27 0.45
CA THR A 40 -0.52 -9.31 0.75
C THR A 40 0.87 -8.75 0.48
N LEU A 41 1.68 -8.58 1.52
CA LEU A 41 3.04 -8.05 1.40
C LEU A 41 4.04 -9.13 1.00
N PHE A 42 5.02 -8.76 0.17
CA PHE A 42 6.17 -9.60 -0.19
C PHE A 42 7.34 -9.37 0.77
N SER A 43 8.25 -10.34 0.86
CA SER A 43 9.37 -10.36 1.83
C SER A 43 10.30 -9.14 1.75
N ARG A 44 10.30 -8.40 0.62
CA ARG A 44 11.04 -7.14 0.50
C ARG A 44 10.63 -6.12 1.58
N THR A 45 9.36 -6.11 1.96
CA THR A 45 8.84 -5.19 3.00
C THR A 45 9.35 -5.47 4.40
N GLU A 46 9.99 -6.63 4.63
CA GLU A 46 10.73 -6.92 5.87
C GLU A 46 12.12 -6.28 5.85
N ARG A 47 12.70 -6.02 4.67
CA ARG A 47 14.06 -5.46 4.50
C ARG A 47 14.05 -3.95 4.26
N VAL A 48 13.03 -3.45 3.56
CA VAL A 48 12.78 -2.02 3.36
C VAL A 48 11.54 -1.70 4.16
N SER A 49 11.62 -0.76 5.12
CA SER A 49 10.45 -0.32 5.87
C SER A 49 9.41 0.23 4.89
N ALA A 50 8.49 -0.64 4.45
CA ALA A 50 7.52 -0.34 3.41
C ALA A 50 6.43 0.61 3.90
N PHE A 51 6.26 0.66 5.22
CA PHE A 51 5.52 1.74 5.84
C PHE A 51 6.45 2.93 6.02
N PRO A 52 6.07 4.13 5.52
CA PRO A 52 6.75 5.35 5.93
C PRO A 52 6.76 5.40 7.46
N ALA A 53 7.87 5.84 8.04
CA ALA A 53 7.99 5.99 9.48
C ALA A 53 6.75 6.71 10.01
N ARG A 54 6.19 6.22 11.12
CA ARG A 54 4.99 6.77 11.77
C ARG A 54 5.10 8.29 11.72
N VAL A 55 4.15 8.93 11.04
CA VAL A 55 4.18 10.37 10.84
C VAL A 55 4.32 11.00 12.22
N ARG A 56 5.40 11.76 12.46
CA ARG A 56 5.63 12.41 13.77
C ARG A 56 4.51 13.38 14.16
N PHE A 57 3.64 13.68 13.21
CA PHE A 57 2.56 14.62 13.31
C PHE A 57 1.33 14.08 12.59
N SER A 58 0.18 14.09 13.28
CA SER A 58 -1.13 13.83 12.68
C SER A 58 -2.10 14.89 13.18
N ALA A 59 -2.59 15.78 12.29
CA ALA A 59 -3.72 16.64 12.57
C ALA A 59 -4.98 16.07 11.91
N ARG A 60 -6.14 16.34 12.50
CA ARG A 60 -7.42 16.12 11.81
C ARG A 60 -7.52 17.14 10.68
N LEU A 61 -8.10 16.76 9.54
CA LEU A 61 -8.36 17.69 8.44
C LEU A 61 -9.30 18.85 8.83
N SER A 62 -10.03 18.72 9.94
CA SER A 62 -10.87 19.77 10.49
C SER A 62 -10.12 20.79 11.36
N ASP A 63 -8.85 20.52 11.68
CA ASP A 63 -8.02 21.39 12.50
C ASP A 63 -7.31 22.41 11.60
N ALA A 64 -7.29 23.69 11.97
CA ALA A 64 -6.64 24.74 11.20
C ALA A 64 -5.14 24.48 10.98
N THR A 65 -4.50 23.70 11.86
CA THR A 65 -3.11 23.26 11.68
C THR A 65 -2.91 22.31 10.49
N ALA A 66 -3.98 21.72 9.95
CA ALA A 66 -3.91 20.90 8.75
C ALA A 66 -3.67 21.74 7.48
N ASP A 67 -4.15 22.98 7.43
CA ASP A 67 -4.00 23.86 6.26
C ASP A 67 -2.53 24.16 5.95
N GLU A 68 -1.71 24.37 7.00
CA GLU A 68 -0.27 24.58 6.84
C GLU A 68 0.44 23.34 6.26
N ILE A 69 -0.01 22.14 6.64
CA ILE A 69 0.55 20.86 6.16
C ILE A 69 0.19 20.64 4.71
N VAL A 70 -1.08 20.91 4.35
CA VAL A 70 -1.56 20.82 2.98
C VAL A 70 -0.83 21.82 2.09
N ALA A 71 -0.63 23.05 2.55
CA ALA A 71 0.13 24.07 1.83
C ALA A 71 1.60 23.65 1.60
N GLN A 72 2.25 23.09 2.62
CA GLN A 72 3.64 22.61 2.52
C GLN A 72 3.76 21.39 1.60
N ALA A 73 2.81 20.45 1.66
CA ALA A 73 2.78 19.28 0.79
C ALA A 73 2.56 19.68 -0.68
N THR A 74 1.66 20.65 -0.92
CA THR A 74 1.38 21.21 -2.26
C THR A 74 2.64 21.80 -2.88
N LYS A 75 3.41 22.60 -2.11
CA LYS A 75 4.72 23.12 -2.52
C LYS A 75 5.73 22.02 -2.86
N ASN A 76 5.84 21.00 -2.02
CA ASN A 76 6.83 19.93 -2.19
C ASN A 76 6.52 19.03 -3.40
N LEU A 77 5.23 18.85 -3.71
CA LEU A 77 4.75 18.05 -4.83
C LEU A 77 4.66 18.83 -6.14
N GLY A 78 4.96 20.15 -6.12
CA GLY A 78 4.95 21.00 -7.32
C GLY A 78 3.55 21.29 -7.88
N TYR A 79 2.50 21.04 -7.09
CA TYR A 79 1.15 21.44 -7.47
C TYR A 79 1.01 22.95 -7.22
N ALA A 80 0.49 23.68 -8.20
CA ALA A 80 0.12 25.07 -7.99
C ALA A 80 -1.18 25.10 -7.18
N SER A 81 -1.16 25.74 -5.99
CA SER A 81 -2.40 26.09 -5.31
C SER A 81 -3.16 27.06 -6.21
N LEU A 82 -4.41 26.72 -6.53
CA LEU A 82 -5.39 27.66 -7.09
C LEU A 82 -5.73 28.75 -6.06
#